data_AF-A0A9E2UY79-F1
#
_entry.id   AF-A0A9E2UY79-F1
#
_cell.length_a   1.000
_cell.length_b   1.000
_cell.length_c   1.000
_cell.angle_alpha   90.00
_cell.angle_beta   90.00
_cell.angle_gamma   90.00
#
_symmetry.space_group_name_H-M   'P 1'
#
loop_
_entity.id
_entity.type
_entity.pdbx_description
1 polymer ?
#
loop_
_entity_poly.entity_id
_entity_poly.type
_entity_poly.pdbx_seq_one_letter_code
_entity_poly.pdbx_strand_id
1 'polypeptide(L)' 'MARVTIEDCLEQVPTRFGLIHLAAKRVRQIYRGAPVLVKGDNKEIVMALREIAAAKIVPTTPLKALPEPEEE' A
#
# COMPACT_ATOMS: atom_id res chain seq x y z
N MET A 1 -4.61 8.60 -17.74
CA MET A 1 -5.56 8.18 -16.68
C MET A 1 -4.98 6.92 -16.04
N ALA A 2 -4.61 6.97 -14.76
CA ALA A 2 -3.98 5.82 -14.11
C ALA A 2 -5.02 4.70 -13.93
N ARG A 3 -4.88 3.63 -14.69
CA ARG A 3 -5.68 2.41 -14.53
C ARG A 3 -5.02 1.59 -13.43
N VAL A 4 -5.31 1.93 -12.16
CA VAL A 4 -4.99 1.11 -10.99
C VAL A 4 -6.29 0.89 -10.24
N THR A 5 -6.61 -0.35 -9.93
CA THR A 5 -7.83 -0.70 -9.20
C THR A 5 -7.50 -1.09 -7.76
N ILE A 6 -8.52 -1.15 -6.92
CA ILE A 6 -8.34 -1.56 -5.52
C ILE A 6 -8.09 -3.07 -5.47
N GLU A 7 -8.69 -3.82 -6.39
CA GLU A 7 -8.53 -5.25 -6.57
C GLU A 7 -7.05 -5.62 -6.78
N ASP A 8 -6.35 -4.89 -7.67
CA ASP A 8 -4.91 -5.09 -7.93
C ASP A 8 -4.07 -4.92 -6.64
N CYS A 9 -4.49 -4.03 -5.74
CA CYS A 9 -3.79 -3.77 -4.49
C CYS A 9 -4.12 -4.82 -3.41
N LEU A 10 -5.36 -5.35 -3.42
CA LEU A 10 -5.84 -6.33 -2.47
C LEU A 10 -5.24 -7.72 -2.70
N GLU A 11 -4.79 -8.03 -3.92
CA GLU A 11 -3.97 -9.23 -4.19
C GLU A 11 -2.68 -9.26 -3.36
N GLN A 12 -2.11 -8.09 -3.07
CA GLN A 12 -0.87 -7.95 -2.30
C GLN A 12 -1.11 -7.71 -0.82
N VAL A 13 -2.22 -7.04 -0.48
CA VAL A 13 -2.58 -6.70 0.90
C VAL A 13 -3.99 -7.18 1.19
N PRO A 14 -4.19 -8.25 1.99
CA PRO A 14 -5.48 -8.91 2.11
C PRO A 14 -6.56 -8.07 2.81
N THR A 15 -6.16 -7.03 3.55
CA THR A 15 -7.10 -6.19 4.31
C THR A 15 -7.11 -4.76 3.76
N ARG A 16 -8.33 -4.21 3.57
CA ARG A 16 -8.51 -2.83 3.12
C ARG A 16 -7.91 -1.81 4.10
N PHE A 17 -8.04 -2.07 5.41
CA PHE A 17 -7.41 -1.23 6.43
C PHE A 17 -5.88 -1.29 6.36
N GLY A 18 -5.31 -2.48 6.16
CA GLY A 18 -3.87 -2.65 5.95
C GLY A 18 -3.39 -1.90 4.72
N LEU A 19 -4.14 -1.94 3.63
CA LEU A 19 -3.85 -1.20 2.40
C LEU A 19 -3.81 0.31 2.64
N ILE A 20 -4.82 0.86 3.33
CA ILE A 20 -4.88 2.30 3.65
C ILE A 20 -3.66 2.72 4.48
N HIS A 21 -3.31 1.96 5.52
CA HIS A 21 -2.18 2.27 6.38
C HIS A 21 -0.84 2.18 5.64
N LEU A 22 -0.67 1.16 4.80
CA LEU A 22 0.52 0.97 3.98
C LEU A 22 0.68 2.10 2.96
N ALA A 23 -0.38 2.42 2.23
CA ALA A 23 -0.40 3.51 1.26
C ALA A 23 -0.09 4.86 1.93
N ALA A 24 -0.75 5.18 3.04
CA ALA A 24 -0.48 6.42 3.78
C ALA A 24 0.96 6.50 4.29
N LYS A 25 1.52 5.39 4.80
CA LYS A 25 2.93 5.32 5.20
C LYS A 25 3.86 5.55 4.02
N ARG A 26 3.57 4.95 2.86
CA ARG A 26 4.38 5.13 1.66
C ARG A 26 4.32 6.55 1.12
N VAL A 27 3.14 7.14 1.02
CA VAL A 27 2.97 8.53 0.57
C VAL A 27 3.81 9.48 1.41
N ARG A 28 3.84 9.30 2.74
CA ARG A 28 4.71 10.07 3.64
C ARG A 28 6.20 9.91 3.33
N GLN A 29 6.65 8.73 2.89
CA GLN A 29 8.04 8.53 2.46
C GLN A 29 8.34 9.29 1.17
N ILE A 30 7.43 9.24 0.20
CA ILE A 30 7.57 9.97 -1.07
C ILE A 30 7.67 11.48 -0.79
N TYR A 31 6.82 12.02 0.09
CA TYR A 31 6.91 13.44 0.50
C TYR A 31 8.21 13.78 1.22
N ARG A 32 8.87 12.82 1.87
CA ARG A 32 10.20 13.01 2.49
C ARG A 32 11.35 12.88 1.48
N GLY A 33 11.07 12.76 0.19
CA GLY A 33 12.06 12.65 -0.88
C GLY A 33 12.45 11.22 -1.23
N ALA A 34 11.71 10.20 -0.77
CA ALA A 34 11.97 8.83 -1.20
C ALA A 34 11.67 8.68 -2.71
N PRO A 35 12.51 7.95 -3.45
CA PRO A 35 12.29 7.74 -4.88
C PRO A 35 11.07 6.86 -5.12
N VAL A 36 10.34 7.18 -6.18
CA VAL A 36 9.22 6.37 -6.67
C VAL A 36 9.77 5.23 -7.52
N LEU A 37 9.34 4.01 -7.23
CA LEU A 37 9.85 2.76 -7.81
C LEU A 37 9.15 2.36 -9.11
N VAL A 38 7.99 2.96 -9.39
CA VAL A 38 7.20 2.74 -10.60
C VAL A 38 7.20 4.02 -11.43
N LYS A 39 7.39 3.90 -12.75
CA LYS A 39 7.31 5.05 -13.66
C LYS A 39 5.87 5.55 -13.78
N GLY A 40 5.67 6.85 -13.66
CA GLY A 40 4.37 7.48 -13.83
C GLY A 40 4.40 8.95 -13.47
N ASP A 41 3.44 9.69 -14.02
CA ASP A 41 3.24 11.12 -13.79
C ASP A 41 1.91 11.34 -13.03
N ASN A 42 1.71 10.56 -11.96
CA ASN A 42 0.53 10.66 -11.12
C ASN A 42 0.89 11.23 -9.76
N LYS A 43 -0.12 11.73 -9.03
CA LYS A 43 0.04 12.15 -7.64
C LYS A 43 0.59 11.02 -6.78
N GLU A 44 1.27 11.38 -5.71
CA GLU A 44 2.01 10.49 -4.81
C GLU A 44 1.13 9.36 -4.27
N ILE A 45 -0.15 9.65 -4.00
CA ILE A 45 -1.15 8.67 -3.55
C ILE A 45 -1.35 7.57 -4.60
N VAL A 46 -1.51 7.94 -5.87
CA VAL A 46 -1.71 6.99 -6.97
C VAL A 46 -0.41 6.24 -7.24
N MET A 47 0.74 6.91 -7.14
CA MET A 47 2.04 6.24 -7.28
C MET A 47 2.27 5.20 -6.19
N ALA A 48 1.93 5.49 -4.93
CA ALA A 48 2.03 4.54 -3.83
C ALA A 48 1.15 3.30 -4.05
N LEU A 49 -0.10 3.49 -4.51
CA LEU A 49 -1.00 2.36 -4.83
C LEU A 49 -0.45 1.51 -6.00
N ARG A 50 0.13 2.15 -7.02
CA ARG A 50 0.76 1.44 -8.15
C ARG A 50 2.00 0.67 -7.71
N GLU A 51 2.79 1.20 -6.77
CA GLU A 51 3.93 0.48 -6.20
C GLU A 51 3.49 -0.74 -5.37
N ILE A 52 2.37 -0.63 -4.64
CA ILE A 52 1.77 -1.74 -3.89
C ILE A 52 1.26 -2.81 -4.87
N ALA A 53 0.47 -2.44 -5.87
CA ALA A 53 -0.03 -3.36 -6.90
C ALA A 53 1.11 -4.07 -7.67
N ALA A 54 2.23 -3.37 -7.90
CA ALA A 54 3.43 -3.94 -8.54
C ALA A 54 4.32 -4.77 -7.61
N ALA A 55 3.86 -5.07 -6.38
CA ALA A 55 4.59 -5.80 -5.34
C ALA A 55 5.99 -5.20 -5.02
N LYS A 56 6.20 -3.90 -5.28
CA LYS A 56 7.45 -3.19 -4.95
C LYS A 56 7.48 -2.75 -3.49
N ILE A 57 6.30 -2.69 -2.86
CA ILE A 57 6.13 -2.31 -1.47
C ILE A 57 5.28 -3.37 -0.81
N VAL A 58 5.86 -3.98 0.21
CA VAL A 58 5.22 -5.01 1.01
C VAL A 58 5.15 -4.55 2.46
N PRO A 59 4.10 -4.93 3.20
CA PRO A 59 4.04 -4.68 4.64
C PRO A 59 5.16 -5.46 5.34
N THR A 60 5.94 -4.77 6.19
CA THR A 60 7.06 -5.37 6.95
C THR A 60 6.59 -6.39 7.98
N THR A 61 5.38 -6.21 8.53
CA THR A 61 4.76 -7.18 9.42
C THR A 61 3.72 -7.96 8.63
N PRO A 62 3.73 -9.30 8.65
CA PRO A 62 2.61 -10.06 8.11
C PRO A 62 1.36 -9.63 8.87
N LEU A 63 0.34 -9.15 8.17
CA LEU A 63 -0.97 -8.73 8.73
C LEU A 63 -1.74 -9.87 9.42
N LYS A 64 -1.12 -11.05 9.56
CA LYS A 64 -1.62 -12.23 10.28
C LYS A 64 -1.50 -12.12 11.81
N ALA A 65 -0.97 -11.01 12.33
CA ALA A 65 -0.94 -10.71 13.76
C ALA A 65 -1.97 -9.63 14.11
N LEU A 66 -3.25 -9.90 13.86
CA LEU A 66 -4.28 -9.39 14.75
C LEU A 66 -4.44 -10.46 15.83
N PRO A 67 -4.24 -10.18 17.12
CA PRO A 67 -4.80 -11.07 18.12
C PRO A 67 -6.30 -11.17 17.79
N GLU A 68 -6.78 -12.39 17.62
CA GLU A 68 -8.22 -12.62 17.64
C GLU A 68 -8.75 -11.92 18.89
N PRO A 69 -9.83 -11.13 18.80
CA PRO A 69 -10.38 -10.50 19.99
C PRO A 69 -10.59 -11.62 21.01
N GLU A 70 -9.88 -11.55 22.13
CA GLU A 70 -10.10 -12.45 23.25
C GLU A 70 -11.56 -12.21 23.66
N GLU A 71 -12.43 -13.16 23.30
CA GLU A 71 -13.80 -13.20 23.81
C GLU A 71 -13.69 -13.53 25.31
N GLU A 72 -13.76 -12.49 26.16
CA GLU A 72 -14.07 -12.61 27.59
C GLU A 72 -15.58 -12.80 27.81
#